data_AF-A0A6P6UE60-F1
#
_entry.id   AF-A0A6P6UE60-F1
#
_cell.length_a   1.000
_cell.length_b   1.000
_cell.length_c   1.000
_cell.angle_alpha   90.00
_cell.angle_beta   90.00
_cell.angle_gamma   90.00
#
_symmetry.space_group_name_H-M   'P 1'
#
loop_
_entity.id
_entity.type
_entity.pdbx_description
1 polymer ?
#
loop_
_entity_poly.entity_id
_entity_poly.type
_entity_poly.pdbx_seq_one_letter_code
_entity_poly.pdbx_strand_id
1 'polypeptide(L)'
;MDPEKLMVLNTDEKIKYVESLINKESRARVQMYQEFVQKKKDRARILLKLNPSPWMRGYYSTYREKHPIHYLRQALDEHNGGGHSEHVIKIKCLFHRLRNGRNSVVEEKRILRDVKCAQEECEKSCGAVRTEKFVPWELHSKGSIKYQMELLFKEMPGIWKDQKAHDQMIEHLKKGLKVLEQDIRSLQRQMENINREKGKLYAYILELKR
;
A
#
# COMPACT_ATOMS: atom_id res chain seq x y z
N MET A 1 41.76 -1.30 29.57
CA MET A 1 43.00 -0.72 30.12
C MET A 1 43.72 -1.88 30.79
N ASP A 2 44.93 -2.20 30.33
CA ASP A 2 45.67 -3.38 30.78
C ASP A 2 46.43 -3.04 32.07
N PRO A 3 46.06 -3.63 33.24
CA PRO A 3 46.67 -3.29 34.51
C PRO A 3 48.15 -3.70 34.57
N GLU A 4 48.51 -4.83 33.97
CA GLU A 4 49.87 -5.38 34.01
C GLU A 4 50.87 -4.46 33.31
N LYS A 5 50.44 -3.89 32.17
CA LYS A 5 51.24 -2.96 31.39
C LYS A 5 51.50 -1.63 32.11
N LEU A 6 50.65 -1.25 33.07
CA LEU A 6 50.78 -0.01 33.84
C LEU A 6 51.62 -0.18 35.11
N MET A 7 51.87 -1.40 35.58
CA MET A 7 52.68 -1.63 36.78
C MET A 7 54.18 -1.43 36.54
N VAL A 8 54.63 -1.54 35.29
CA VAL A 8 56.06 -1.49 34.92
C VAL A 8 56.52 -0.10 34.46
N LEU A 9 55.58 0.80 34.15
CA LEU A 9 55.86 2.12 33.59
C LEU A 9 56.06 3.18 34.68
N ASN A 10 56.88 4.19 34.42
CA ASN A 10 56.92 5.40 35.25
C ASN A 10 55.70 6.30 34.98
N THR A 11 55.50 7.34 35.79
CA THR A 11 54.30 8.21 35.70
C THR A 11 54.15 8.87 34.32
N ASP A 12 55.23 9.39 33.75
CA ASP A 12 55.21 10.03 32.42
C ASP A 12 54.88 9.03 31.30
N GLU A 13 55.43 7.83 31.40
CA GLU A 13 55.14 6.74 30.48
C GLU A 13 53.68 6.25 30.59
N LYS A 14 53.12 6.18 31.81
CA LYS A 14 51.69 5.88 32.02
C LYS A 14 50.81 6.94 31.37
N ILE A 15 51.13 8.22 31.55
CA ILE A 15 50.38 9.33 30.94
C ILE A 15 50.42 9.21 29.41
N LYS A 16 51.61 9.05 28.81
CA LYS A 16 51.76 8.87 27.35
C LYS A 16 50.99 7.65 26.83
N TYR A 17 51.02 6.54 27.57
CA TYR A 17 50.28 5.34 27.21
C TYR A 17 48.77 5.61 27.20
N VAL A 18 48.24 6.25 28.23
CA VAL A 18 46.80 6.56 28.33
C VAL A 18 46.37 7.57 27.26
N GLU A 19 47.19 8.58 26.98
CA GLU A 19 46.97 9.52 25.86
C GLU A 19 46.92 8.80 24.50
N SER A 20 47.78 7.79 24.29
CA SER A 20 47.74 6.96 23.09
C SER A 20 46.43 6.18 22.93
N LEU A 21 45.88 5.67 24.04
CA LEU A 21 44.57 4.99 24.06
C LEU A 21 43.45 5.98 23.74
N ILE A 22 43.46 7.16 24.36
CA ILE A 22 42.49 8.24 24.10
C ILE A 22 42.52 8.64 22.61
N ASN A 23 43.70 8.73 22.00
CA ASN A 23 43.86 9.06 20.59
C ASN A 23 43.36 7.93 19.67
N LYS A 24 43.58 6.67 20.04
CA LYS A 24 43.03 5.50 19.33
C LYS A 24 41.50 5.52 19.35
N GLU A 25 40.91 5.69 20.53
CA GLU A 25 39.46 5.78 20.71
C GLU A 25 38.85 6.98 19.96
N SER A 26 39.55 8.12 19.95
CA SER A 26 39.11 9.31 19.20
C SER A 26 39.06 9.06 17.70
N ARG A 27 40.05 8.36 17.14
CA ARG A 27 40.06 7.99 15.72
C ARG A 27 38.92 7.02 15.38
N ALA A 28 38.69 6.01 16.22
CA ALA A 28 37.58 5.08 16.05
C ALA A 28 36.22 5.81 16.05
N ARG A 29 36.02 6.75 16.99
CA ARG A 29 34.79 7.56 17.06
C ARG A 29 34.57 8.40 15.80
N VAL A 30 35.62 8.98 15.22
CA VAL A 30 35.51 9.77 13.97
C VAL A 30 35.04 8.87 12.82
N GLN A 31 35.59 7.67 12.68
CA GLN A 31 35.16 6.69 11.67
C GLN A 31 33.69 6.29 11.86
N MET A 32 33.28 5.97 13.10
CA MET A 32 31.89 5.66 13.43
C MET A 32 30.95 6.83 13.12
N TYR A 33 31.38 8.07 13.38
CA TYR A 33 30.58 9.26 13.08
C TYR A 33 30.37 9.45 11.57
N GLN A 34 31.40 9.21 10.76
CA GLN A 34 31.28 9.25 9.29
C GLN A 34 30.27 8.20 8.80
N GLU A 35 30.34 6.98 9.32
CA GLU A 35 29.37 5.91 9.00
C GLU A 35 27.96 6.30 9.45
N PHE A 36 27.80 6.88 10.64
CA PHE A 36 26.53 7.35 11.17
C PHE A 36 25.88 8.41 10.27
N VAL A 37 26.67 9.39 9.79
CA VAL A 37 26.19 10.42 8.84
C VAL A 37 25.75 9.77 7.54
N GLN A 38 26.50 8.80 7.02
CA GLN A 38 26.14 8.10 5.79
C GLN A 38 24.82 7.32 5.95
N LYS A 39 24.66 6.54 7.03
CA LYS A 39 23.41 5.82 7.31
C LYS A 39 22.22 6.76 7.49
N LYS A 40 22.41 7.95 8.06
CA LYS A 40 21.35 8.98 8.13
C LYS A 40 20.93 9.47 6.74
N LYS A 41 21.87 9.66 5.81
CA LYS A 41 21.56 10.03 4.41
C LYS A 41 20.81 8.90 3.71
N ASP A 42 21.22 7.65 3.91
CA ASP A 42 20.54 6.49 3.31
C ASP A 42 19.12 6.33 3.85
N ARG A 43 18.92 6.53 5.16
CA ARG A 43 17.59 6.61 5.79
C ARG A 43 16.72 7.67 5.14
N ALA A 44 17.24 8.89 4.96
CA ALA A 44 16.50 9.97 4.32
C ALA A 44 16.10 9.62 2.87
N ARG A 45 17.00 8.98 2.11
CA ARG A 45 16.72 8.52 0.75
C ARG A 45 15.62 7.46 0.70
N ILE A 46 15.59 6.51 1.64
CA ILE A 46 14.52 5.51 1.70
C ILE A 46 13.18 6.16 2.08
N LEU A 47 13.17 7.10 3.02
CA LEU A 47 11.96 7.82 3.41
C LEU A 47 11.35 8.62 2.24
N LEU A 48 12.19 9.23 1.40
CA LEU A 48 11.73 9.91 0.18
C LEU A 48 11.05 8.95 -0.80
N LYS A 49 11.53 7.70 -0.91
CA LYS A 49 10.90 6.68 -1.77
C LYS A 49 9.60 6.14 -1.18
N LEU A 50 9.50 6.04 0.15
CA LEU A 50 8.31 5.51 0.84
C LEU A 50 7.18 6.54 0.99
N ASN A 51 7.50 7.84 0.99
CA ASN A 51 6.52 8.92 1.05
C ASN A 51 6.39 9.60 -0.31
N PRO A 52 5.57 9.05 -1.24
CA PRO A 52 5.20 9.77 -2.43
C PRO A 52 4.44 11.05 -2.04
N SER A 53 4.57 12.06 -2.88
CA SER A 53 3.97 13.38 -2.68
C SER A 53 2.48 13.30 -2.30
N PRO A 54 1.93 14.23 -1.48
CA PRO A 54 0.52 14.25 -1.10
C PRO A 54 -0.48 14.06 -2.26
N TRP A 55 -0.16 14.56 -3.46
CA TRP A 55 -0.99 14.38 -4.65
C TRP A 55 -1.00 12.94 -5.21
N MET A 56 0.08 12.18 -5.03
CA MET A 56 0.11 10.75 -5.41
C MET A 56 -0.64 9.86 -4.41
N ARG A 57 -0.69 10.22 -3.12
CA ARG A 57 -1.41 9.44 -2.10
C ARG A 57 -2.91 9.27 -2.40
N GLY A 58 -3.55 10.33 -2.88
CA GLY A 58 -4.97 10.29 -3.28
C GLY A 58 -5.21 9.39 -4.49
N TYR A 59 -4.30 9.43 -5.48
CA TYR A 59 -4.40 8.62 -6.70
C TYR A 59 -4.31 7.12 -6.42
N TYR A 60 -3.38 6.67 -5.56
CA TYR A 60 -3.29 5.23 -5.26
C TYR A 60 -4.42 4.74 -4.33
N SER A 61 -4.96 5.59 -3.44
CA SER A 61 -6.04 5.22 -2.51
C SER A 61 -7.35 4.92 -3.24
N THR A 62 -7.73 5.73 -4.23
CA THR A 62 -8.99 5.58 -4.95
C THR A 62 -9.00 4.35 -5.86
N TYR A 63 -7.87 4.01 -6.50
CA TYR A 63 -7.75 2.80 -7.32
C TYR A 63 -7.67 1.50 -6.50
N ARG A 64 -7.18 1.57 -5.25
CA ARG A 64 -7.03 0.40 -4.38
C ARG A 64 -8.33 -0.04 -3.72
N GLU A 65 -9.22 0.91 -3.44
CA GLU A 65 -10.47 0.65 -2.69
C GLU A 65 -11.69 0.39 -3.58
N LYS A 66 -11.67 0.88 -4.83
CA LYS A 66 -12.76 0.65 -5.79
C LYS A 66 -12.18 0.13 -7.09
N HIS A 67 -12.20 -1.18 -7.27
CA HIS A 67 -11.83 -1.79 -8.55
C HIS A 67 -12.66 -1.13 -9.67
N PRO A 68 -12.04 -0.43 -10.64
CA PRO A 68 -12.78 0.24 -11.70
C PRO A 68 -13.70 -0.72 -12.47
N ILE A 69 -13.29 -1.98 -12.57
CA ILE A 69 -14.11 -3.08 -13.12
C ILE A 69 -15.39 -3.31 -12.32
N HIS A 70 -15.34 -3.25 -10.99
CA HIS A 70 -16.52 -3.46 -10.16
C HIS A 70 -17.57 -2.38 -10.40
N TYR A 71 -17.14 -1.12 -10.53
CA TYR A 71 -18.03 -0.01 -10.87
C TYR A 71 -18.60 -0.13 -12.28
N LEU A 72 -17.77 -0.49 -13.27
CA LEU A 72 -18.23 -0.67 -14.65
C LEU A 72 -19.14 -1.89 -14.82
N ARG A 73 -18.88 -2.97 -14.08
CA ARG A 73 -19.75 -4.15 -14.02
C ARG A 73 -21.07 -3.82 -13.36
N GLN A 74 -21.05 -3.08 -12.26
CA GLN A 74 -22.25 -2.59 -11.59
C GLN A 74 -23.06 -1.67 -12.51
N ALA A 75 -22.43 -0.72 -13.20
CA ALA A 75 -23.10 0.14 -14.18
C ALA A 75 -23.65 -0.65 -15.39
N LEU A 76 -22.96 -1.71 -15.83
CA LEU A 76 -23.45 -2.60 -16.88
C LEU A 76 -24.63 -3.46 -16.39
N ASP A 77 -24.61 -3.94 -15.15
CA ASP A 77 -25.70 -4.70 -14.52
C ASP A 77 -26.91 -3.80 -14.25
N GLU A 78 -26.68 -2.53 -13.88
CA GLU A 78 -27.69 -1.48 -13.75
C GLU A 78 -28.27 -1.09 -15.12
N HIS A 79 -27.45 -0.94 -16.17
CA HIS A 79 -27.93 -0.67 -17.53
C HIS A 79 -28.62 -1.90 -18.16
N ASN A 80 -28.21 -3.12 -17.80
CA ASN A 80 -28.93 -4.35 -18.17
C ASN A 80 -30.17 -4.58 -17.27
N GLY A 81 -30.27 -3.84 -16.16
CA GLY A 81 -31.22 -4.06 -15.08
C GLY A 81 -32.15 -2.87 -14.75
N GLY A 82 -32.11 -1.75 -15.47
CA GLY A 82 -32.95 -0.58 -15.21
C GLY A 82 -32.90 0.45 -16.35
N GLY A 83 -34.00 0.94 -16.91
CA GLY A 83 -35.36 0.94 -16.42
C GLY A 83 -36.05 -0.41 -16.54
N HIS A 84 -36.56 -0.92 -15.42
CA HIS A 84 -37.58 -1.94 -15.50
C HIS A 84 -38.77 -1.33 -16.24
N SER A 85 -39.04 -1.81 -17.45
CA SER A 85 -40.37 -1.58 -18.03
C SER A 85 -41.40 -2.08 -17.02
N GLU A 86 -42.53 -1.41 -16.92
CA GLU A 86 -43.63 -1.78 -16.03
C GLU A 86 -43.94 -3.30 -16.10
N HIS A 87 -43.75 -3.88 -17.29
CA HIS A 87 -43.89 -5.31 -17.57
C HIS A 87 -42.87 -6.21 -16.83
N VAL A 88 -41.59 -5.80 -16.69
CA VAL A 88 -40.56 -6.58 -15.96
C VAL A 88 -40.81 -6.59 -14.46
N ILE A 89 -41.24 -5.46 -13.88
CA ILE A 89 -41.67 -5.40 -12.46
C ILE A 89 -42.91 -6.28 -12.28
N LYS A 90 -43.89 -6.19 -13.18
CA LYS A 90 -45.11 -7.01 -13.17
C LYS A 90 -44.80 -8.51 -13.20
N ILE A 91 -43.88 -8.95 -14.07
CA ILE A 91 -43.43 -10.35 -14.13
C ILE A 91 -42.79 -10.79 -12.80
N LYS A 92 -41.89 -9.98 -12.22
CA LYS A 92 -41.26 -10.29 -10.92
C LYS A 92 -42.30 -10.41 -9.79
N CYS A 93 -43.27 -9.51 -9.74
CA CYS A 93 -44.36 -9.55 -8.76
C CYS A 93 -45.24 -10.79 -8.92
N LEU A 94 -45.54 -11.19 -10.17
CA LEU A 94 -46.31 -12.40 -10.45
C LEU A 94 -45.57 -13.68 -10.04
N PHE A 95 -44.27 -13.78 -10.32
CA PHE A 95 -43.46 -14.91 -9.85
C PHE A 95 -43.32 -14.95 -8.33
N HIS A 96 -43.20 -13.80 -7.68
CA HIS A 96 -43.20 -13.73 -6.22
C HIS A 96 -44.52 -14.23 -5.63
N ARG A 97 -45.64 -13.82 -6.22
CA ARG A 97 -46.98 -14.29 -5.82
C ARG A 97 -47.11 -15.80 -6.02
N LEU A 98 -46.64 -16.35 -7.14
CA LEU A 98 -46.65 -17.79 -7.43
C LEU A 98 -45.86 -18.60 -6.38
N ARG A 99 -44.67 -18.11 -6.01
CA ARG A 99 -43.73 -18.80 -5.11
C ARG A 99 -44.18 -18.84 -3.65
N ASN A 100 -45.10 -17.98 -3.23
CA ASN A 100 -45.54 -17.89 -1.85
C ASN A 100 -46.52 -19.01 -1.41
N GLY A 101 -46.83 -19.99 -2.28
CA GLY A 101 -47.46 -21.28 -1.92
C GLY A 101 -48.89 -21.20 -1.38
N ARG A 102 -49.52 -20.01 -1.43
CA ARG A 102 -50.89 -19.75 -0.94
C ARG A 102 -51.93 -19.69 -2.06
N ASN A 103 -51.54 -19.97 -3.30
CA ASN A 103 -52.44 -19.88 -4.46
C ASN A 103 -53.16 -21.21 -4.68
N SER A 104 -54.42 -21.14 -5.07
CA SER A 104 -55.12 -22.29 -5.63
C SER A 104 -54.60 -22.62 -7.03
N VAL A 105 -54.78 -23.87 -7.48
CA VAL A 105 -54.37 -24.32 -8.83
C VAL A 105 -54.96 -23.44 -9.94
N VAL A 106 -56.16 -22.89 -9.73
CA VAL A 106 -56.81 -21.97 -10.67
C VAL A 106 -56.10 -20.61 -10.71
N GLU A 107 -55.67 -20.09 -9.57
CA GLU A 107 -54.91 -18.85 -9.47
C GLU A 107 -53.51 -18.99 -10.04
N GLU A 108 -52.84 -20.12 -9.82
CA GLU A 108 -51.52 -20.40 -10.42
C GLU A 108 -51.61 -20.43 -11.95
N LYS A 109 -52.62 -21.10 -12.52
CA LYS A 109 -52.88 -21.08 -13.96
C LYS A 109 -53.17 -19.68 -14.50
N ARG A 110 -53.83 -18.81 -13.72
CA ARG A 110 -54.06 -17.41 -14.10
C ARG A 110 -52.75 -16.61 -14.08
N ILE A 111 -51.97 -16.71 -13.01
CA ILE A 111 -50.69 -16.03 -12.84
C ILE A 111 -49.73 -16.40 -13.99
N LEU A 112 -49.67 -17.68 -14.38
CA LEU A 112 -48.82 -18.13 -15.49
C LEU A 112 -49.24 -17.55 -16.85
N ARG A 113 -50.54 -17.36 -17.09
CA ARG A 113 -51.03 -16.65 -18.29
C ARG A 113 -50.63 -15.18 -18.27
N ASP A 114 -50.78 -14.52 -17.13
CA ASP A 114 -50.44 -13.10 -16.95
C ASP A 114 -48.93 -12.86 -17.13
N VAL A 115 -48.08 -13.78 -16.67
CA VAL A 115 -46.63 -13.76 -16.91
C VAL A 115 -46.33 -13.85 -18.41
N LYS A 116 -46.98 -14.76 -19.12
CA LYS A 116 -46.77 -14.94 -20.57
C LYS A 116 -47.19 -13.70 -21.36
N CYS A 117 -48.35 -13.12 -21.07
CA CYS A 117 -48.79 -11.88 -21.74
C CYS A 117 -47.84 -10.70 -21.46
N ALA A 118 -47.37 -10.55 -20.22
CA ALA A 118 -46.42 -9.49 -19.88
C ALA A 118 -45.03 -9.69 -20.55
N GLN A 119 -44.62 -10.94 -20.79
CA GLN A 119 -43.40 -11.24 -21.55
C GLN A 119 -43.55 -10.85 -23.02
N GLU A 120 -44.67 -11.20 -23.65
CA GLU A 120 -44.97 -10.85 -25.05
C GLU A 120 -45.08 -9.32 -25.26
N GLU A 121 -45.59 -8.59 -24.28
CA GLU A 121 -45.62 -7.12 -24.28
C GLU A 121 -44.21 -6.51 -24.15
N CYS A 122 -43.36 -7.11 -23.30
CA CYS A 122 -41.98 -6.69 -23.11
C CYS A 122 -41.17 -6.84 -24.42
N GLU A 123 -41.35 -7.96 -25.12
CA GLU A 123 -40.71 -8.25 -26.40
C GLU A 123 -41.11 -7.24 -27.49
N LYS A 124 -42.38 -6.80 -27.51
CA LYS A 124 -42.87 -5.77 -28.45
C LYS A 124 -42.28 -4.38 -28.19
N SER A 125 -42.06 -3.99 -26.94
CA SER A 125 -41.52 -2.65 -26.60
C SER A 125 -40.02 -2.48 -26.94
N CYS A 126 -39.24 -3.58 -26.96
CA CYS A 126 -37.80 -3.53 -27.17
C CYS A 126 -37.38 -3.36 -28.64
N GLY A 127 -38.32 -3.40 -29.60
CA GLY A 127 -38.02 -3.29 -31.03
C GLY A 127 -37.83 -1.86 -31.57
N ALA A 128 -38.12 -0.81 -30.78
CA ALA A 128 -38.35 0.54 -31.33
C ALA A 128 -37.29 1.62 -31.03
N VAL A 129 -36.20 1.33 -30.30
CA VAL A 129 -35.20 2.35 -29.94
C VAL A 129 -33.93 2.21 -30.77
N ARG A 130 -33.94 2.80 -31.98
CA ARG A 130 -32.75 3.15 -32.74
C ARG A 130 -32.77 4.65 -33.03
N THR A 131 -31.55 5.20 -33.07
CA THR A 131 -31.13 6.57 -33.41
C THR A 131 -31.30 7.62 -32.31
N GLU A 132 -30.19 8.04 -31.69
CA GLU A 132 -29.65 9.39 -31.86
C GLU A 132 -28.23 9.58 -31.26
N LYS A 133 -27.35 10.13 -32.10
CA LYS A 133 -26.17 10.99 -31.85
C LYS A 133 -24.92 10.41 -31.14
N PHE A 134 -23.78 10.71 -31.76
CA PHE A 134 -22.42 10.27 -31.46
C PHE A 134 -21.69 11.34 -30.64
N VAL A 135 -21.20 10.96 -29.44
CA VAL A 135 -20.27 11.76 -28.62
C VAL A 135 -19.10 10.86 -28.16
N PRO A 136 -17.82 11.25 -28.33
CA PRO A 136 -16.65 10.38 -28.06
C PRO A 136 -16.34 10.03 -26.59
N TRP A 137 -17.02 10.59 -25.59
CA TRP A 137 -16.76 10.33 -24.15
C TRP A 137 -17.95 9.73 -23.41
N GLU A 138 -18.95 9.31 -24.17
CA GLU A 138 -20.24 8.91 -23.66
C GLU A 138 -20.35 7.37 -23.71
N LEU A 139 -20.21 6.73 -22.55
CA LEU A 139 -20.53 5.31 -22.34
C LEU A 139 -22.05 5.11 -22.54
N HIS A 140 -22.52 5.16 -23.78
CA HIS A 140 -23.97 5.25 -24.09
C HIS A 140 -24.52 4.06 -24.84
N SER A 141 -23.71 3.01 -25.01
CA SER A 141 -24.20 1.75 -25.54
C SER A 141 -23.64 0.58 -24.73
N LYS A 142 -24.48 -0.45 -24.55
CA LYS A 142 -24.05 -1.73 -23.98
C LYS A 142 -22.81 -2.31 -24.68
N GLY A 143 -22.68 -2.09 -25.99
CA GLY A 143 -21.51 -2.49 -26.77
C GLY A 143 -20.24 -1.75 -26.38
N SER A 144 -20.30 -0.43 -26.20
CA SER A 144 -19.14 0.37 -25.77
C SER A 144 -18.73 0.08 -24.33
N ILE A 145 -19.68 -0.15 -23.42
CA ILE A 145 -19.40 -0.60 -22.05
C ILE A 145 -18.72 -1.97 -22.05
N LYS A 146 -19.26 -2.94 -22.81
CA LYS A 146 -18.69 -4.29 -22.92
C LYS A 146 -17.28 -4.27 -23.50
N TYR A 147 -17.05 -3.50 -24.56
CA TYR A 147 -15.74 -3.35 -25.17
C TYR A 147 -14.71 -2.74 -24.20
N GLN A 148 -15.10 -1.70 -23.46
CA GLN A 148 -14.22 -1.12 -22.43
C GLN A 148 -13.93 -2.10 -21.28
N MET A 149 -14.91 -2.91 -20.87
CA MET A 149 -14.67 -3.97 -19.88
C MET A 149 -13.68 -5.01 -20.41
N GLU A 150 -13.83 -5.48 -21.64
CA GLU A 150 -12.91 -6.45 -22.26
C GLU A 150 -11.48 -5.88 -22.37
N LEU A 151 -11.35 -4.61 -22.76
CA LEU A 151 -10.06 -3.91 -22.81
C LEU A 151 -9.42 -3.82 -21.41
N LEU A 152 -10.19 -3.40 -20.40
CA LEU A 152 -9.71 -3.34 -19.01
C LEU A 152 -9.34 -4.72 -18.47
N PHE A 153 -10.15 -5.75 -18.71
CA PHE A 153 -9.84 -7.12 -18.30
C PHE A 153 -8.54 -7.64 -18.93
N LYS A 154 -8.23 -7.24 -20.17
CA LYS A 154 -6.98 -7.59 -20.83
C LYS A 154 -5.77 -6.88 -20.22
N GLU A 155 -5.91 -5.62 -19.81
CA GLU A 155 -4.83 -4.81 -19.24
C GLU A 155 -4.57 -5.09 -17.75
N MET A 156 -5.60 -5.52 -17.02
CA MET A 156 -5.55 -5.70 -15.57
C MET A 156 -4.53 -6.71 -15.04
N PRO A 157 -4.27 -7.86 -15.68
CA PRO A 157 -3.18 -8.75 -15.26
C PRO A 157 -1.82 -8.06 -15.24
N GLY A 158 -1.55 -7.17 -16.19
CA GLY A 158 -0.32 -6.36 -16.23
C GLY A 158 -0.27 -5.40 -15.05
N ILE A 159 -1.35 -4.64 -14.84
CA ILE A 159 -1.47 -3.69 -13.73
C ILE A 159 -1.32 -4.39 -12.36
N TRP A 160 -1.92 -5.56 -12.18
CA TRP A 160 -1.80 -6.34 -10.95
C TRP A 160 -0.38 -6.86 -10.71
N LYS A 161 0.31 -7.26 -11.78
CA LYS A 161 1.71 -7.68 -11.70
C LYS A 161 2.59 -6.50 -11.27
N ASP A 162 2.39 -5.33 -11.87
CA ASP A 162 3.12 -4.12 -11.54
C ASP A 162 2.82 -3.64 -10.12
N GLN A 163 1.56 -3.67 -9.70
CA GLN A 163 1.16 -3.35 -8.33
C GLN A 163 1.80 -4.31 -7.32
N LYS A 164 1.82 -5.61 -7.62
CA LYS A 164 2.46 -6.60 -6.74
C LYS A 164 3.97 -6.37 -6.64
N ALA A 165 4.63 -6.04 -7.75
CA ALA A 165 6.05 -5.70 -7.75
C ALA A 165 6.33 -4.42 -6.94
N HIS A 166 5.46 -3.40 -7.08
CA HIS A 166 5.54 -2.18 -6.30
C HIS A 166 5.32 -2.42 -4.80
N ASP A 167 4.33 -3.23 -4.41
CA ASP A 167 4.07 -3.59 -3.02
C ASP A 167 5.26 -4.37 -2.41
N GLN A 168 5.87 -5.28 -3.17
CA GLN A 168 7.10 -5.97 -2.77
C GLN A 168 8.27 -5.00 -2.58
N MET A 169 8.43 -4.02 -3.47
CA MET A 169 9.44 -2.97 -3.36
C MET A 169 9.22 -2.12 -2.10
N ILE A 170 7.99 -1.72 -1.80
CA ILE A 170 7.64 -1.00 -0.55
C ILE A 170 8.04 -1.82 0.67
N GLU A 171 7.69 -3.11 0.71
CA GLU A 171 8.02 -3.97 1.84
C GLU A 171 9.54 -4.16 2.00
N HIS A 172 10.27 -4.28 0.89
CA HIS A 172 11.72 -4.33 0.91
C HIS A 172 12.32 -3.03 1.48
N LEU A 173 11.82 -1.86 1.05
CA LEU A 173 12.25 -0.56 1.56
C LEU A 173 11.95 -0.39 3.05
N LYS A 174 10.77 -0.82 3.53
CA LYS A 174 10.42 -0.79 4.97
C LYS A 174 11.35 -1.67 5.80
N LYS A 175 11.67 -2.89 5.32
CA LYS A 175 12.63 -3.78 5.99
C LYS A 175 14.01 -3.14 6.05
N GLY A 176 14.49 -2.58 4.94
CA GLY A 176 15.77 -1.86 4.89
C GLY A 176 15.83 -0.66 5.83
N LEU A 177 14.74 0.11 5.92
CA LEU A 177 14.60 1.22 6.86
C LEU A 177 14.76 0.76 8.32
N LYS A 178 14.09 -0.34 8.70
CA LYS A 178 14.16 -0.90 10.05
C LYS A 178 15.59 -1.30 10.44
N VAL A 179 16.31 -1.95 9.52
CA VAL A 179 17.72 -2.34 9.72
C VAL A 179 18.59 -1.10 9.90
N LEU A 180 18.47 -0.10 9.02
CA LEU A 180 19.22 1.16 9.14
C LEU A 180 18.95 1.88 10.46
N GLU A 181 17.72 1.90 10.95
CA GLU A 181 17.39 2.51 12.25
C GLU A 181 17.99 1.74 13.43
N GLN A 182 18.13 0.42 13.34
CA GLN A 182 18.84 -0.37 14.34
C GLN A 182 20.35 -0.08 14.31
N ASP A 183 20.95 -0.01 13.12
CA ASP A 183 22.37 0.32 12.95
C ASP A 183 22.71 1.72 13.48
N ILE A 184 21.91 2.73 13.13
CA ILE A 184 22.06 4.10 13.62
C ILE A 184 22.05 4.14 15.15
N ARG A 185 21.09 3.44 15.79
CA ARG A 185 21.03 3.33 17.26
C ARG A 185 22.21 2.58 17.85
N SER A 186 22.73 1.57 17.14
CA SER A 186 23.93 0.84 17.56
C SER A 186 25.15 1.74 17.56
N LEU A 187 25.38 2.47 16.46
CA LEU A 187 26.50 3.42 16.34
C LEU A 187 26.43 4.54 17.39
N GLN A 188 25.24 5.07 17.68
CA GLN A 188 25.05 6.05 18.76
C GLN A 188 25.50 5.50 20.11
N ARG A 189 25.04 4.31 20.49
CA ARG A 189 25.42 3.67 21.75
C ARG A 189 26.92 3.37 21.81
N GLN A 190 27.53 2.94 20.71
CA GLN A 190 28.98 2.70 20.65
C GLN A 190 29.77 3.99 20.87
N MET A 191 29.40 5.08 20.19
CA MET A 191 30.04 6.38 20.37
C MET A 191 29.86 6.93 21.79
N GLU A 192 28.70 6.73 22.41
CA GLU A 192 28.46 7.07 23.82
C GLU A 192 29.36 6.26 24.75
N ASN A 193 29.53 4.95 24.50
CA ASN A 193 30.43 4.12 25.28
C ASN A 193 31.89 4.59 25.17
N ILE A 194 32.35 4.91 23.95
CA ILE A 194 33.69 5.48 23.74
C ILE A 194 33.87 6.78 24.55
N ASN A 195 32.88 7.67 24.54
CA ASN A 195 32.95 8.90 25.32
C ASN A 195 33.05 8.63 26.83
N ARG A 196 32.28 7.66 27.33
CA ARG A 196 32.33 7.24 28.73
C ARG A 196 33.70 6.67 29.09
N GLU A 197 34.27 5.82 28.24
CA GLU A 197 35.61 5.25 28.46
C GLU A 197 36.70 6.32 28.42
N LYS A 198 36.66 7.23 27.44
CA LYS A 198 37.55 8.39 27.39
C LYS A 198 37.44 9.24 28.66
N GLY A 199 36.24 9.46 29.18
CA GLY A 199 36.04 10.18 30.44
C GLY A 199 36.79 9.54 31.62
N LYS A 200 36.77 8.20 31.72
CA LYS A 200 37.54 7.46 32.73
C LYS A 200 39.05 7.60 32.53
N LEU A 201 39.52 7.53 31.27
CA LEU A 201 40.94 7.69 30.96
C LEU A 201 41.45 9.11 31.27
N TYR A 202 40.65 10.14 30.98
CA TYR A 202 40.98 11.52 31.37
C TYR A 202 41.02 11.70 32.89
N ALA A 203 40.07 11.13 33.62
CA ALA A 203 40.08 11.16 35.09
C ALA A 203 41.35 10.50 35.66
N TYR A 204 41.75 9.35 35.09
CA TYR A 204 42.98 8.66 35.49
C TYR A 204 44.25 9.48 35.21
N ILE A 205 44.34 10.19 34.07
CA ILE A 205 45.46 11.11 33.81
C ILE A 205 45.50 12.24 34.86
N LEU A 206 44.34 12.77 35.26
CA LEU A 206 44.29 13.81 36.30
C LEU A 206 44.76 13.30 37.66
N GLU A 207 44.46 12.05 38.00
CA GLU A 207 44.97 11.40 39.21
C GLU A 207 46.49 11.22 39.18
N LEU A 208 47.07 10.80 38.03
CA LEU A 208 48.51 10.63 37.87
C LEU A 208 49.30 11.95 37.90
N LYS A 209 48.65 13.09 37.65
CA LYS A 209 49.26 14.43 37.64
C LYS A 209 49.14 15.16 38.99
N ARG A 210 48.43 14.58 39.96
CA ARG A 210 48.40 15.05 41.35
C ARG A 210 49.63 14.58 42.11
#